data_AF-C1MYS3-F1
#
_entry.id   AF-C1MYS3-F1
#
_cell.length_a   1.000
_cell.length_b   1.000
_cell.length_c   1.000
_cell.angle_alpha   90.00
_cell.angle_beta   90.00
_cell.angle_gamma   90.00
#
_symmetry.space_group_name_H-M   'P 1'
#
loop_
_entity.id
_entity.type
_entity.pdbx_description
1 polymer ?
#
loop_
_entity_poly.entity_id
_entity_poly.type
_entity_poly.pdbx_seq_one_letter_code
_entity_poly.pdbx_strand_id
1 'polypeptide(L)'
;MVKKRGANQHKGGKPFLEWCKENGKRGEKLANEFREELPTKLAKGSDYKAKWKCGTCSHVWRAAVKNRTESVRPRGCPKCANRIPVSKTKNFLAWCEKNGERGKKLSREYIDPDRPPTAVTYGSNYKALWNCGTCSHEWRAKVFHRTKSNSPSGCPQCNIANRRHGEDGCFV
;
A
#
# COMPACT_ATOMS: atom_id res chain seq x y z
N MET A 1 -49.39 28.88 -5.86
CA MET A 1 -49.56 27.97 -4.71
C MET A 1 -48.36 27.03 -4.64
N VAL A 2 -47.34 27.38 -3.84
CA VAL A 2 -46.09 26.61 -3.74
C VAL A 2 -46.33 25.38 -2.87
N LYS A 3 -46.25 24.19 -3.48
CA LYS A 3 -46.34 22.91 -2.76
C LYS A 3 -45.14 22.78 -1.81
N LYS A 4 -45.39 22.97 -0.51
CA LYS A 4 -44.41 22.71 0.55
C LYS A 4 -43.99 21.24 0.48
N ARG A 5 -42.73 20.99 0.14
CA ARG A 5 -42.11 19.66 0.22
C ARG A 5 -42.08 19.25 1.69
N GLY A 6 -42.75 18.14 2.01
CA GLY A 6 -42.82 17.58 3.36
C GLY A 6 -41.45 17.31 3.93
N ALA A 7 -41.27 17.64 5.21
CA ALA A 7 -40.08 17.38 5.98
C ALA A 7 -39.78 15.87 5.98
N ASN A 8 -38.65 15.49 5.38
CA ASN A 8 -38.17 14.11 5.39
C ASN A 8 -37.62 13.82 6.79
N GLN A 9 -38.33 12.99 7.55
CA GLN A 9 -37.97 12.58 8.90
C GLN A 9 -36.64 11.79 8.86
N HIS A 10 -35.56 12.38 9.36
CA HIS A 10 -34.28 11.69 9.53
C HIS A 10 -34.40 10.63 10.63
N LYS A 11 -34.49 9.34 10.26
CA LYS A 11 -34.34 8.21 11.18
C LYS A 11 -32.96 8.25 11.83
N GLY A 12 -32.90 8.56 13.13
CA GLY A 12 -31.67 8.53 13.92
C GLY A 12 -31.05 7.13 13.88
N GLY A 13 -29.80 7.03 13.40
CA GLY A 13 -29.09 5.74 13.32
C GLY A 13 -28.60 5.26 14.69
N LYS A 14 -28.48 3.93 14.85
CA LYS A 14 -27.96 3.28 16.06
C LYS A 14 -26.60 3.89 16.50
N PRO A 15 -26.40 4.19 17.80
CA PRO A 15 -25.12 4.68 18.33
C PRO A 15 -23.95 3.75 17.98
N PHE A 16 -22.79 4.33 17.68
CA PHE A 16 -21.61 3.62 17.22
C PHE A 16 -21.12 2.58 18.25
N LEU A 17 -21.03 2.95 19.53
CA LEU A 17 -20.57 2.06 20.58
C LEU A 17 -21.55 0.91 20.86
N GLU A 18 -22.87 1.15 20.76
CA GLU A 18 -23.88 0.10 20.84
C GLU A 18 -23.76 -0.85 19.66
N TRP A 19 -23.64 -0.31 18.44
CA TRP A 19 -23.39 -1.12 17.25
C TRP A 19 -22.11 -1.96 17.41
N CYS A 20 -21.04 -1.42 17.99
CA CYS A 20 -19.82 -2.18 18.26
C CYS A 20 -20.06 -3.40 19.18
N LYS A 21 -20.86 -3.25 20.24
CA LYS A 21 -21.18 -4.37 21.17
C LYS A 21 -21.92 -5.51 20.47
N GLU A 22 -22.79 -5.19 19.52
CA GLU A 22 -23.60 -6.18 18.79
C GLU A 22 -22.88 -6.84 17.61
N ASN A 23 -21.74 -6.30 17.16
CA ASN A 23 -21.04 -6.75 15.95
C ASN A 23 -19.80 -7.60 16.24
N GLY A 24 -19.77 -8.26 17.41
CA GLY A 24 -18.75 -9.23 17.83
C GLY A 24 -17.31 -8.72 17.67
N LYS A 25 -16.40 -9.60 17.23
CA LYS A 25 -14.97 -9.30 17.03
C LYS A 25 -14.72 -8.05 16.18
N ARG A 26 -15.58 -7.79 15.19
CA ARG A 26 -15.45 -6.62 14.31
C ARG A 26 -15.77 -5.34 15.06
N GLY A 27 -16.88 -5.34 15.79
CA GLY A 27 -17.29 -4.19 16.59
C GLY A 27 -16.30 -3.88 17.71
N GLU A 28 -15.82 -4.92 18.40
CA GLU A 28 -14.77 -4.84 19.41
C GLU A 28 -13.49 -4.21 18.85
N LYS A 29 -13.01 -4.68 17.69
CA LYS A 29 -11.86 -4.08 17.01
C LYS A 29 -12.06 -2.59 16.73
N LEU A 30 -13.23 -2.20 16.24
CA LEU A 30 -13.50 -0.79 15.92
C LEU A 30 -13.59 0.09 17.16
N ALA A 31 -14.15 -0.42 18.26
CA ALA A 31 -14.12 0.27 19.55
C ALA A 31 -12.69 0.46 20.04
N ASN A 32 -11.85 -0.59 19.94
CA ASN A 32 -10.44 -0.54 20.32
C ASN A 32 -9.59 0.38 19.44
N GLU A 33 -10.02 0.68 18.21
CA GLU A 33 -9.33 1.63 17.32
C GLU A 33 -9.83 3.07 17.48
N PHE A 34 -10.97 3.31 18.13
CA PHE A 34 -11.58 4.64 18.26
C PHE A 34 -10.85 5.49 19.32
N ARG A 35 -10.51 6.74 19.01
CA ARG A 35 -9.70 7.63 19.88
C ARG A 35 -10.27 9.05 19.96
N GLU A 36 -11.56 9.21 19.76
CA GLU A 36 -12.22 10.50 19.96
C GLU A 36 -12.79 10.56 21.39
N GLU A 37 -12.51 11.64 22.11
CA GLU A 37 -12.89 11.82 23.53
C GLU A 37 -14.36 12.22 23.73
N LEU A 38 -15.28 11.82 22.81
CA LEU A 38 -16.75 12.02 22.77
C LEU A 38 -17.24 13.12 21.78
N PRO A 39 -18.32 12.83 21.03
CA PRO A 39 -19.61 13.38 21.45
C PRO A 39 -20.66 12.27 21.50
N THR A 40 -21.46 12.25 22.55
CA THR A 40 -22.25 11.12 23.08
C THR A 40 -23.34 10.52 22.17
N LYS A 41 -23.39 10.88 20.87
CA LYS A 41 -24.41 10.39 19.91
C LYS A 41 -23.88 10.22 18.48
N LEU A 42 -22.64 9.78 18.28
CA LEU A 42 -22.22 9.38 16.93
C LEU A 42 -22.93 8.09 16.52
N ALA A 43 -23.85 8.20 15.57
CA ALA A 43 -24.47 7.04 14.95
C ALA A 43 -23.46 6.30 14.05
N LYS A 44 -23.64 4.99 13.86
CA LYS A 44 -22.84 4.20 12.91
C LYS A 44 -22.79 4.84 11.52
N GLY A 45 -23.89 5.47 11.09
CA GLY A 45 -24.01 6.12 9.77
C GLY A 45 -23.42 7.52 9.69
N SER A 46 -22.72 8.00 10.72
CA SER A 46 -22.23 9.38 10.77
C SER A 46 -21.12 9.66 9.77
N ASP A 47 -21.22 10.82 9.10
CA ASP A 47 -20.17 11.40 8.26
C ASP A 47 -19.02 12.03 9.06
N TYR A 48 -19.16 12.12 10.38
CA TYR A 48 -18.16 12.72 11.25
C TYR A 48 -16.82 11.99 11.17
N LYS A 49 -15.74 12.74 10.88
CA LYS A 49 -14.37 12.23 10.76
C LYS A 49 -13.70 12.10 12.13
N ALA A 50 -14.01 11.02 12.83
CA ALA A 50 -13.40 10.67 14.11
C ALA A 50 -11.91 10.33 13.97
N LYS A 51 -11.17 10.47 15.08
CA LYS A 51 -9.77 10.03 15.22
C LYS A 51 -9.71 8.52 15.50
N TRP A 52 -8.88 7.80 14.74
CA TRP A 52 -8.67 6.36 14.85
C TRP A 52 -7.19 6.05 15.06
N LYS A 53 -6.87 4.97 15.77
CA LYS A 53 -5.53 4.40 15.92
C LYS A 53 -5.55 2.91 15.61
N CYS A 54 -4.68 2.47 14.71
CA CYS A 54 -4.68 1.10 14.21
C CYS A 54 -4.10 0.18 15.27
N GLY A 55 -4.81 -0.90 15.62
CA GLY A 55 -4.29 -1.89 16.56
C GLY A 55 -3.06 -2.66 16.04
N THR A 56 -2.87 -2.73 14.72
CA THR A 56 -1.77 -3.49 14.09
C THR A 56 -0.50 -2.68 13.87
N CYS A 57 -0.61 -1.45 13.38
CA CYS A 57 0.55 -0.64 12.99
C CYS A 57 0.66 0.70 13.74
N SER A 58 -0.17 0.91 14.76
CA SER A 58 -0.23 2.14 15.57
C SER A 58 -0.45 3.44 14.80
N HIS A 59 -0.74 3.37 13.49
CA HIS A 59 -1.03 4.54 12.67
C HIS A 59 -2.28 5.25 13.17
N VAL A 60 -2.19 6.56 13.33
CA VAL A 60 -3.32 7.44 13.67
C VAL A 60 -3.82 8.14 12.41
N TRP A 61 -5.13 8.12 12.18
CA TRP A 61 -5.75 8.79 11.02
C TRP A 61 -7.18 9.27 11.35
N ARG A 62 -7.72 10.17 10.51
CA ARG A 62 -9.13 10.59 10.57
C ARG A 62 -9.95 9.89 9.49
N ALA A 63 -11.12 9.37 9.86
CA ALA A 63 -12.05 8.74 8.92
C ALA A 63 -13.50 8.87 9.41
N ALA A 64 -14.45 8.95 8.47
CA ALA A 64 -15.88 8.98 8.76
C ALA A 64 -16.33 7.67 9.43
N VAL A 65 -17.17 7.74 10.47
CA VAL A 65 -17.70 6.56 11.17
C VAL A 65 -18.42 5.62 10.20
N LYS A 66 -19.24 6.16 9.28
CA LYS A 66 -19.96 5.39 8.27
C LYS A 66 -19.06 4.51 7.42
N ASN A 67 -17.91 5.03 7.01
CA ASN A 67 -16.94 4.31 6.17
C ASN A 67 -16.30 3.12 6.91
N ARG A 68 -16.34 3.12 8.24
CA ARG A 68 -15.73 2.10 9.11
C ARG A 68 -16.74 1.01 9.47
N THR A 69 -18.00 1.39 9.65
CA THR A 69 -19.11 0.49 10.01
C THR A 69 -19.89 -0.06 8.80
N GLU A 70 -19.63 0.41 7.59
CA GLU A 70 -20.31 -0.08 6.37
C GLU A 70 -20.20 -1.61 6.24
N SER A 71 -21.32 -2.27 5.91
CA SER A 71 -21.40 -3.73 5.79
C SER A 71 -20.76 -4.24 4.50
N VAL A 72 -20.88 -3.50 3.40
CA VAL A 72 -20.43 -3.94 2.07
C VAL A 72 -18.93 -3.76 1.87
N ARG A 73 -18.39 -2.55 2.12
CA ARG A 73 -16.98 -2.24 1.87
C ARG A 73 -16.36 -1.41 3.00
N PRO A 74 -16.18 -1.98 4.20
CA PRO A 74 -15.58 -1.25 5.30
C PRO A 74 -14.14 -0.84 4.99
N ARG A 75 -13.84 0.44 5.18
CA ARG A 75 -12.48 0.95 5.01
C ARG A 75 -11.65 0.70 6.26
N GLY A 76 -10.46 0.14 6.08
CA GLY A 76 -9.49 -0.13 7.15
C GLY A 76 -8.53 1.02 7.45
N CYS A 77 -7.50 0.73 8.24
CA CYS A 77 -6.32 1.58 8.34
C CYS A 77 -5.67 1.74 6.95
N PRO A 78 -5.44 2.98 6.45
CA PRO A 78 -4.88 3.18 5.11
C PRO A 78 -3.44 2.66 4.99
N LYS A 79 -2.64 2.74 6.06
CA LYS A 79 -1.29 2.14 6.07
C LYS A 79 -1.33 0.61 5.99
N CYS A 80 -2.31 -0.04 6.61
CA CYS A 80 -2.47 -1.49 6.52
C CYS A 80 -3.07 -1.94 5.19
N ALA A 81 -4.01 -1.17 4.62
CA ALA A 81 -4.59 -1.47 3.31
C ALA A 81 -3.52 -1.51 2.20
N ASN A 82 -2.48 -0.68 2.34
CA ASN A 82 -1.33 -0.68 1.43
C ASN A 82 -0.26 -1.73 1.77
N ARG A 83 -0.44 -2.48 2.86
CA ARG A 83 0.39 -3.63 3.24
C ARG A 83 -0.42 -4.90 2.97
N ILE A 84 -0.64 -5.22 1.70
CA ILE A 84 -1.03 -6.59 1.34
C ILE A 84 0.16 -7.47 1.75
N PRO A 85 -0.02 -8.45 2.67
CA PRO A 85 1.02 -9.42 2.95
C PRO A 85 1.38 -10.06 1.63
N VAL A 86 2.62 -9.86 1.21
CA VAL A 86 3.09 -10.45 -0.03
C VAL A 86 3.02 -11.96 0.17
N SER A 87 2.24 -12.65 -0.68
CA SER A 87 2.10 -14.09 -0.58
C SER A 87 3.49 -14.73 -0.55
N LYS A 88 3.68 -15.79 0.25
CA LYS A 88 4.89 -16.62 0.21
C LYS A 88 5.26 -17.04 -1.22
N THR A 89 4.26 -17.16 -2.09
CA THR A 89 4.42 -17.56 -3.50
C THR A 89 4.42 -16.39 -4.50
N LYS A 90 4.06 -15.17 -4.09
CA LYS A 90 3.94 -14.00 -4.99
C LYS A 90 4.78 -12.80 -4.52
N ASN A 91 6.00 -13.05 -4.05
CA ASN A 91 7.00 -12.02 -3.74
C ASN A 91 8.10 -11.92 -4.80
N PHE A 92 8.95 -10.89 -4.69
CA PHE A 92 10.05 -10.64 -5.61
C PHE A 92 11.10 -11.76 -5.56
N LEU A 93 11.44 -12.29 -4.37
CA LEU A 93 12.37 -13.42 -4.26
C LEU A 93 11.86 -14.68 -4.98
N ALA A 94 10.60 -15.06 -4.73
CA ALA A 94 9.95 -16.19 -5.41
C ALA A 94 9.84 -15.99 -6.93
N TRP A 95 9.77 -14.74 -7.41
CA TRP A 95 9.87 -14.44 -8.83
C TRP A 95 11.30 -14.65 -9.33
N CYS A 96 12.32 -14.17 -8.62
CA CYS A 96 13.73 -14.38 -8.98
C CYS A 96 14.08 -15.87 -9.15
N GLU A 97 13.64 -16.72 -8.22
CA GLU A 97 13.88 -18.18 -8.29
C GLU A 97 13.34 -18.83 -9.56
N LYS A 98 12.24 -18.30 -10.11
CA LYS A 98 11.56 -18.83 -11.30
C LYS A 98 12.05 -18.23 -12.62
N ASN A 99 12.92 -17.22 -12.60
CA ASN A 99 13.31 -16.44 -13.78
C ASN A 99 14.79 -16.62 -14.17
N GLY A 100 15.39 -17.77 -13.83
CA GLY A 100 16.72 -18.19 -14.27
C GLY A 100 17.82 -17.17 -13.95
N GLU A 101 18.78 -16.98 -14.86
CA GLU A 101 19.92 -16.06 -14.69
C GLU A 101 19.50 -14.61 -14.44
N ARG A 102 18.41 -14.17 -15.06
CA ARG A 102 17.88 -12.82 -14.82
C ARG A 102 17.40 -12.66 -13.38
N GLY A 103 16.70 -13.66 -12.87
CA GLY A 103 16.26 -13.70 -11.48
C GLY A 103 17.43 -13.72 -10.49
N LYS A 104 18.44 -14.58 -10.74
CA LYS A 104 19.68 -14.64 -9.95
C LYS A 104 20.45 -13.32 -9.95
N LYS A 105 20.52 -12.64 -11.09
CA LYS A 105 21.13 -11.32 -11.19
C LYS A 105 20.39 -10.30 -10.31
N LEU A 106 19.08 -10.19 -10.49
CA LEU A 106 18.28 -9.20 -9.75
C LEU A 106 18.21 -9.47 -8.24
N SER A 107 18.29 -10.74 -7.80
CA SER A 107 18.34 -11.05 -6.37
C SER A 107 19.66 -10.60 -5.73
N ARG A 108 20.79 -10.72 -6.43
CA ARG A 108 22.10 -10.24 -5.97
C ARG A 108 22.20 -8.71 -5.93
N GLU A 109 21.57 -8.04 -6.89
CA GLU A 109 21.56 -6.58 -6.96
C GLU A 109 20.62 -5.92 -5.94
N TYR A 110 19.73 -6.66 -5.27
CA TYR A 110 18.79 -6.12 -4.30
C TYR A 110 19.44 -5.96 -2.92
N ILE A 111 19.60 -4.73 -2.45
CA ILE A 111 20.31 -4.42 -1.18
C ILE A 111 19.50 -3.53 -0.22
N ASP A 112 18.19 -3.41 -0.43
CA ASP A 112 17.34 -2.50 0.36
C ASP A 112 17.24 -2.92 1.84
N PRO A 113 17.68 -2.07 2.79
CA PRO A 113 17.64 -2.40 4.22
C PRO A 113 16.24 -2.25 4.82
N ASP A 114 15.38 -1.42 4.21
CA ASP A 114 14.05 -1.11 4.74
C ASP A 114 13.05 -2.24 4.47
N ARG A 115 13.22 -2.98 3.36
CA ARG A 115 12.34 -4.09 2.99
C ARG A 115 13.13 -5.26 2.42
N PRO A 116 13.02 -6.47 3.01
CA PRO A 116 13.58 -7.66 2.39
C PRO A 116 12.85 -7.98 1.07
N PRO A 117 13.49 -8.73 0.15
CA PRO A 117 12.91 -9.11 -1.15
C PRO A 117 11.64 -9.98 -1.03
N THR A 118 11.39 -10.57 0.14
CA THR A 118 10.15 -11.30 0.46
C THR A 118 8.98 -10.39 0.85
N ALA A 119 9.24 -9.13 1.22
CA ALA A 119 8.24 -8.16 1.65
C ALA A 119 7.71 -7.25 0.52
N VAL A 120 8.14 -7.49 -0.72
CA VAL A 120 7.68 -6.76 -1.92
C VAL A 120 7.27 -7.74 -3.02
N THR A 121 6.23 -7.41 -3.79
CA THR A 121 5.86 -8.15 -4.99
C THR A 121 6.79 -7.78 -6.16
N TYR A 122 6.95 -8.67 -7.14
CA TYR A 122 7.70 -8.35 -8.36
C TYR A 122 7.09 -7.18 -9.15
N GLY A 123 5.77 -6.99 -9.08
CA GLY A 123 5.03 -5.87 -9.69
C GLY A 123 4.94 -4.60 -8.83
N SER A 124 5.72 -4.50 -7.76
CA SER A 124 5.60 -3.39 -6.80
C SER A 124 6.10 -2.05 -7.37
N ASN A 125 5.37 -0.97 -7.06
CA ASN A 125 5.80 0.41 -7.27
C ASN A 125 6.83 0.90 -6.24
N TYR A 126 7.21 0.07 -5.26
CA TYR A 126 8.20 0.40 -4.24
C TYR A 126 9.58 0.68 -4.86
N LYS A 127 10.21 1.80 -4.47
CA LYS A 127 11.55 2.20 -4.90
C LYS A 127 12.61 1.56 -4.00
N ALA A 128 12.95 0.31 -4.29
CA ALA A 128 14.03 -0.40 -3.60
C ALA A 128 15.40 0.19 -3.96
N LEU A 129 16.37 0.04 -3.05
CA LEU A 129 17.79 0.27 -3.30
C LEU A 129 18.42 -0.94 -4.02
N TRP A 130 19.20 -0.66 -5.06
CA TRP A 130 19.89 -1.65 -5.88
C TRP A 130 21.36 -1.31 -5.97
N ASN A 131 22.22 -2.33 -6.02
CA ASN A 131 23.65 -2.21 -6.28
C ASN A 131 24.01 -2.91 -7.60
N CYS A 132 24.82 -2.28 -8.43
CA CYS A 132 25.13 -2.81 -9.76
C CYS A 132 26.24 -3.84 -9.63
N GLY A 133 25.99 -5.08 -10.05
CA GLY A 133 27.02 -6.12 -10.03
C GLY A 133 28.23 -5.86 -10.95
N THR A 134 28.18 -4.85 -11.82
CA THR A 134 29.26 -4.51 -12.77
C THR A 134 30.06 -3.28 -12.35
N CYS A 135 29.41 -2.20 -11.92
CA CYS A 135 30.07 -0.93 -11.59
C CYS A 135 29.89 -0.51 -10.13
N SER A 136 29.27 -1.36 -9.31
CA SER A 136 28.99 -1.11 -7.88
C SER A 136 28.19 0.17 -7.59
N HIS A 137 27.63 0.82 -8.61
CA HIS A 137 26.77 1.99 -8.45
C HIS A 137 25.49 1.60 -7.73
N GLU A 138 25.12 2.39 -6.72
CA GLU A 138 23.87 2.24 -5.99
C GLU A 138 22.81 3.21 -6.51
N TRP A 139 21.60 2.70 -6.74
CA TRP A 139 20.50 3.54 -7.19
C TRP A 139 19.14 3.05 -6.69
N ARG A 140 18.17 3.97 -6.65
CA ARG A 140 16.79 3.65 -6.32
C ARG A 140 15.96 3.45 -7.59
N ALA A 141 15.31 2.30 -7.70
CA ALA A 141 14.41 1.98 -8.80
C ALA A 141 13.19 1.19 -8.33
N LYS A 142 12.08 1.36 -9.05
CA LYS A 142 10.85 0.60 -8.76
C LYS A 142 11.06 -0.87 -9.09
N VAL A 143 10.62 -1.78 -8.20
CA VAL A 143 10.75 -3.24 -8.42
C VAL A 143 10.14 -3.65 -9.76
N PHE A 144 8.96 -3.14 -10.11
CA PHE A 144 8.32 -3.50 -11.38
C PHE A 144 9.11 -3.08 -12.63
N HIS A 145 9.88 -1.98 -12.59
CA HIS A 145 10.71 -1.58 -13.71
C HIS A 145 11.88 -2.54 -13.93
N ARG A 146 12.35 -3.22 -12.88
CA ARG A 146 13.43 -4.21 -12.95
C ARG A 146 12.93 -5.57 -13.45
N THR A 147 11.70 -5.94 -13.11
CA THR A 147 11.11 -7.28 -13.36
C THR A 147 10.25 -7.36 -14.62
N LYS A 148 9.72 -6.25 -15.15
CA LYS A 148 8.92 -6.25 -16.40
C LYS A 148 9.66 -6.95 -17.55
N SER A 149 8.93 -7.70 -18.38
CA SER A 149 9.49 -8.38 -19.55
C SER A 149 10.00 -7.39 -20.61
N ASN A 150 9.24 -6.31 -20.81
CA ASN A 150 9.49 -5.38 -21.91
C ASN A 150 10.38 -4.22 -21.44
N SER A 151 11.61 -4.18 -21.97
CA SER A 151 12.62 -3.14 -21.73
C SER A 151 12.90 -2.90 -20.23
N PRO A 152 13.39 -3.91 -19.49
CA PRO A 152 13.69 -3.75 -18.07
C PRO A 152 14.75 -2.68 -17.83
N SER A 153 14.54 -1.83 -16.83
CA SER A 153 15.54 -0.83 -16.46
C SER A 153 16.78 -1.50 -15.85
N GLY A 154 17.96 -1.11 -16.29
CA GLY A 154 19.24 -1.51 -15.72
C GLY A 154 19.88 -0.42 -14.86
N CYS A 155 21.18 -0.58 -14.58
CA CYS A 155 21.98 0.45 -13.92
C CYS A 155 22.05 1.72 -14.81
N PRO A 156 21.74 2.91 -14.28
CA PRO A 156 21.79 4.15 -15.06
C PRO A 156 23.21 4.47 -15.54
N GLN A 157 24.23 4.22 -14.71
CA GLN A 157 25.63 4.47 -15.07
C GLN A 157 26.10 3.60 -16.24
N CYS A 158 25.83 2.30 -16.19
CA CYS A 158 26.17 1.39 -17.29
C CYS A 158 25.44 1.74 -18.60
N ASN A 159 24.19 2.21 -18.50
CA ASN A 159 23.41 2.60 -19.68
C ASN A 159 23.98 3.87 -20.33
N ILE A 160 24.48 4.83 -19.54
CA ILE A 160 25.16 6.03 -20.07
C ILE A 160 26.49 5.65 -20.73
N ALA A 161 27.29 4.79 -20.08
CA ALA A 161 28.57 4.34 -20.63
C ALA A 161 28.40 3.63 -21.99
N ASN A 162 27.40 2.76 -22.13
CA ASN A 162 27.12 2.09 -23.40
C ASN A 162 26.65 3.02 -24.52
N ARG A 163 26.04 4.17 -24.20
CA ARG A 163 25.66 5.16 -25.21
C ARG A 163 26.86 5.93 -25.75
N ARG A 164 27.89 6.15 -24.92
CA ARG A 164 29.10 6.88 -25.32
C ARG A 164 30.04 6.04 -26.19
N HIS A 165 30.10 4.73 -26.01
CA HIS A 165 30.93 3.85 -26.84
C HIS A 165 30.30 3.47 -28.20
N GLY A 166 29.05 3.87 -28.47
CA GLY A 166 28.37 3.58 -29.74
C GLY A 166 28.65 4.61 -30.85
N GLU A 167 29.41 5.67 -30.57
CA GLU A 167 29.64 6.80 -31.49
C GLU A 167 31.05 6.80 -32.13
N ASP A 168 31.97 5.92 -31.70
CA ASP A 168 33.34 5.83 -32.23
C ASP A 168 33.53 4.74 -33.31
N GLY A 169 32.52 4.58 -34.17
CA GLY A 169 32.46 3.52 -35.20
C GLY A 169 32.47 4.01 -36.64
N CYS A 170 33.28 5.02 -36.99
CA CYS A 170 33.60 5.35 -38.38
C CYS A 170 35.02 5.94 -38.45
N PHE A 171 35.99 5.11 -38.79
CA PHE A 171 37.20 5.54 -39.47
C PHE A 171 37.32 4.69 -40.74
N VAL A 172 37.34 5.41 -41.86
CA VAL A 172 37.75 4.97 -43.21
C VAL A 172 39.16 4.42 -43.22
#